data_AF-A0A2L0GHN3-F1
#
_entry.id   AF-A0A2L0GHN3-F1
#
_cell.length_a   1.000
_cell.length_b   1.000
_cell.length_c   1.000
_cell.angle_alpha   90.00
_cell.angle_beta   90.00
_cell.angle_gamma   90.00
#
_symmetry.space_group_name_H-M   'P 1'
#
loop_
_entity.id
_entity.type
_entity.pdbx_description
1 polymer ?
#
loop_
_entity_poly.entity_id
_entity_poly.type
_entity_poly.pdbx_seq_one_letter_code
_entity_poly.pdbx_strand_id
1 'polypeptide(L)'
;MKRYVWRLMAVMTVYAGALVGGQFAMQAGLLGPQAAVAIALVCGLCIALTFVIMGRLMIETEDEFMRLLFVRQTLIASGFALSLAAIHGFLSDFEIIAQIDAYWWPVLFFAGQFIGQVANRMKYGTWGTMK
;
A
#
# COMPACT_ATOMS: atom_id res chain seq x y z
N MET A 1 13.69 -1.28 -13.88
CA MET A 1 12.28 -1.46 -14.31
C MET A 1 11.80 -2.91 -14.31
N LYS A 2 12.29 -3.79 -15.20
CA LYS A 2 11.78 -5.18 -15.32
C LYS A 2 11.75 -5.93 -13.97
N ARG A 3 12.81 -5.78 -13.15
CA ARG A 3 12.89 -6.40 -11.81
C ARG A 3 11.84 -5.87 -10.82
N TYR A 4 11.59 -4.56 -10.79
CA TYR A 4 10.56 -3.94 -9.94
C TYR A 4 9.16 -4.42 -10.31
N VAL A 5 8.80 -4.30 -11.60
CA VAL A 5 7.48 -4.70 -12.09
C VAL A 5 7.26 -6.19 -11.85
N TRP A 6 8.26 -7.04 -12.11
CA TRP A 6 8.14 -8.46 -11.83
C TRP A 6 7.90 -8.71 -10.34
N ARG A 7 8.75 -8.18 -9.44
CA ARG A 7 8.58 -8.35 -7.98
C ARG A 7 7.20 -7.88 -7.51
N LEU A 8 6.74 -6.73 -8.00
CA LEU A 8 5.42 -6.20 -7.65
C LEU A 8 4.30 -7.10 -8.17
N MET A 9 4.35 -7.52 -9.44
CA MET A 9 3.36 -8.43 -10.02
C MET A 9 3.31 -9.75 -9.27
N ALA A 10 4.47 -10.34 -8.92
CA ALA A 10 4.54 -11.56 -8.12
C ALA A 10 3.77 -11.43 -6.81
N VAL A 11 4.04 -10.37 -6.06
CA VAL A 11 3.41 -10.12 -4.76
C VAL A 11 1.92 -9.82 -4.92
N MET A 12 1.53 -9.05 -5.94
CA MET A 12 0.12 -8.76 -6.22
C MET A 12 -0.67 -9.99 -6.67
N THR A 13 -0.05 -10.89 -7.45
CA THR A 13 -0.66 -12.16 -7.83
C THR A 13 -0.89 -13.05 -6.61
N VAL A 14 0.10 -13.15 -5.71
CA VAL A 14 -0.06 -13.90 -4.46
C VAL A 14 -1.13 -13.26 -3.58
N TYR A 15 -1.14 -11.93 -3.45
CA TYR A 15 -2.18 -11.20 -2.72
C TYR A 15 -3.58 -11.47 -3.25
N ALA A 16 -3.80 -11.31 -4.56
CA ALA A 16 -5.09 -11.54 -5.19
C ALA A 16 -5.54 -13.00 -5.06
N GLY A 17 -4.63 -13.95 -5.26
CA GLY A 17 -4.90 -15.37 -5.10
C GLY A 17 -5.29 -15.73 -3.67
N ALA A 18 -4.55 -15.21 -2.67
CA ALA A 18 -4.85 -15.43 -1.26
C ALA A 18 -6.19 -14.79 -0.85
N LEU A 19 -6.47 -13.57 -1.31
CA LEU A 19 -7.71 -12.86 -1.00
C LEU A 19 -8.93 -13.56 -1.61
N VAL A 20 -8.91 -13.79 -2.93
CA VAL A 20 -10.03 -14.41 -3.66
C VAL A 20 -10.21 -15.86 -3.23
N GLY A 21 -9.11 -16.63 -3.17
CA GLY A 21 -9.14 -18.02 -2.74
C GLY A 21 -9.60 -18.17 -1.29
N GLY A 22 -9.14 -17.28 -0.40
CA GLY A 22 -9.56 -17.23 0.99
C GLY A 22 -11.03 -16.92 1.16
N GLN A 23 -11.53 -15.88 0.48
CA GLN A 23 -12.96 -15.54 0.52
C GLN A 23 -13.83 -16.67 -0.02
N PHE A 24 -13.44 -17.28 -1.14
CA PHE A 24 -14.17 -18.40 -1.73
C PHE A 24 -14.22 -19.61 -0.80
N ALA A 25 -13.07 -20.04 -0.27
CA ALA A 25 -13.01 -21.19 0.62
C ALA A 25 -13.73 -20.93 1.96
N MET A 26 -13.77 -19.68 2.43
CA MET A 26 -14.51 -19.29 3.63
C MET A 26 -16.02 -19.36 3.40
N GLN A 27 -16.50 -18.85 2.26
CA GLN A 27 -17.91 -18.94 1.88
C GLN A 27 -18.36 -20.39 1.65
N ALA A 28 -17.47 -21.25 1.13
CA ALA A 28 -17.74 -22.67 0.95
C ALA A 28 -17.70 -23.50 2.25
N GLY A 29 -17.38 -22.89 3.40
CA GLY A 29 -17.23 -23.59 4.68
C GLY A 29 -16.05 -24.55 4.75
N LEU A 30 -15.09 -24.44 3.81
CA LEU A 30 -13.93 -25.33 3.68
C LEU A 30 -12.73 -24.87 4.52
N LEU A 31 -12.84 -23.73 5.19
CA LEU A 31 -11.73 -23.01 5.79
C LEU A 31 -11.71 -23.20 7.31
N GLY A 32 -10.78 -24.04 7.79
CA GLY A 32 -10.51 -24.19 9.22
C GLY A 32 -9.83 -22.96 9.83
N PRO A 33 -9.90 -22.77 11.17
CA PRO A 33 -9.37 -21.57 11.83
C PRO A 33 -7.89 -21.29 11.55
N GLN A 34 -7.06 -22.34 11.52
CA GLN A 34 -5.61 -22.20 11.26
C GLN A 34 -5.33 -21.74 9.83
N ALA A 35 -6.07 -22.27 8.85
CA ALA A 35 -5.95 -21.86 7.46
C ALA A 35 -6.41 -20.41 7.26
N ALA A 36 -7.43 -19.95 7.99
CA ALA A 36 -7.91 -18.58 7.94
C ALA A 36 -6.84 -17.59 8.41
N VAL A 37 -6.17 -17.92 9.52
CA VAL A 37 -5.04 -17.13 10.04
C VAL A 37 -3.90 -17.09 9.02
N ALA A 38 -3.53 -18.23 8.43
CA ALA A 38 -2.46 -18.29 7.44
C ALA A 38 -2.75 -17.40 6.23
N ILE A 39 -3.97 -17.44 5.70
CA ILE A 39 -4.38 -16.62 4.55
C ILE A 39 -4.38 -15.12 4.92
N ALA A 40 -4.91 -14.76 6.08
CA ALA A 40 -4.91 -13.38 6.55
C ALA A 40 -3.47 -12.82 6.69
N LEU A 41 -2.55 -13.63 7.23
CA LEU A 41 -1.14 -13.28 7.33
C LEU A 41 -0.50 -13.11 5.95
N VAL A 42 -0.78 -14.00 5.00
CA VAL A 42 -0.28 -13.88 3.62
C VAL A 42 -0.76 -12.56 2.98
N CYS A 43 -2.05 -12.23 3.11
CA CYS A 43 -2.59 -10.97 2.60
C CYS A 43 -1.88 -9.75 3.21
N GLY A 44 -1.73 -9.72 4.55
CA GLY A 44 -1.04 -8.64 5.25
C GLY A 44 0.44 -8.53 4.85
N LEU A 45 1.15 -9.65 4.76
CA LEU A 45 2.56 -9.70 4.36
C LEU A 45 2.75 -9.24 2.90
N CYS A 46 1.84 -9.55 1.98
CA CYS A 46 1.93 -9.05 0.61
C CYS A 46 1.83 -7.52 0.56
N ILE A 47 0.95 -6.91 1.36
CA ILE A 47 0.88 -5.46 1.48
C ILE A 47 2.19 -4.91 2.05
N ALA A 48 2.72 -5.50 3.13
CA ALA A 48 4.01 -5.09 3.71
C ALA A 48 5.18 -5.19 2.71
N LEU A 49 5.24 -6.30 1.95
CA LEU A 49 6.25 -6.51 0.90
C LEU A 49 6.15 -5.47 -0.23
N THR A 50 4.95 -4.95 -0.50
CA THR A 50 4.78 -3.89 -1.49
C THR A 50 5.54 -2.63 -1.09
N PHE A 51 5.49 -2.23 0.19
CA PHE A 51 6.30 -1.12 0.70
C PHE A 51 7.80 -1.41 0.62
N VAL A 52 8.23 -2.65 0.90
CA VAL A 52 9.64 -3.07 0.74
C VAL A 52 10.10 -2.96 -0.71
N ILE A 53 9.26 -3.37 -1.66
CA ILE A 53 9.54 -3.27 -3.10
C ILE A 53 9.64 -1.80 -3.54
N MET A 54 8.77 -0.92 -3.02
CA MET A 54 8.86 0.53 -3.25
C MET A 54 10.15 1.12 -2.67
N GLY A 55 10.52 0.76 -1.44
CA GLY A 55 11.79 1.20 -0.84
C GLY A 55 13.01 0.71 -1.63
N ARG A 56 12.98 -0.54 -2.11
CA ARG A 56 14.02 -1.07 -3.00
C ARG A 56 14.08 -0.31 -4.33
N LEU A 57 12.95 0.10 -4.90
CA LEU A 57 12.94 0.91 -6.12
C LEU A 57 13.73 2.21 -5.91
N MET A 58 13.56 2.88 -4.77
CA MET A 58 14.30 4.10 -4.45
C MET A 58 15.81 3.85 -4.37
N ILE A 59 16.24 2.76 -3.72
CA ILE A 59 17.65 2.39 -3.59
C ILE A 59 18.25 2.03 -4.96
N GLU A 60 17.50 1.34 -5.81
CA GLU A 60 17.92 0.92 -7.16
C GLU A 60 17.84 2.06 -8.20
N THR A 61 17.27 3.23 -7.85
CA THR A 61 17.16 4.38 -8.75
C THR A 61 18.49 5.13 -8.79
N GLU A 62 19.17 5.09 -9.95
CA GLU A 62 20.47 5.76 -10.17
C GLU A 62 20.33 7.29 -10.30
N ASP A 63 19.21 7.78 -10.84
CA ASP A 63 18.93 9.20 -10.98
C ASP A 63 18.49 9.81 -9.63
N GLU A 64 19.36 10.64 -9.06
CA GLU A 64 19.15 11.36 -7.79
C GLU A 64 17.88 12.23 -7.78
N PHE A 65 17.57 12.87 -8.91
CA PHE A 65 16.39 13.71 -9.03
C PHE A 65 15.13 12.86 -9.04
N MET A 66 15.13 11.74 -9.77
CA MET A 66 14.00 10.80 -9.72
C MET A 66 13.84 10.17 -8.35
N ARG A 67 14.93 9.83 -7.66
CA ARG A 67 14.89 9.32 -6.29
C ARG A 67 14.31 10.35 -5.32
N LEU A 68 14.72 11.61 -5.41
CA LEU A 68 14.14 12.70 -4.65
C LEU A 68 12.63 12.79 -4.87
N LEU A 69 12.19 12.71 -6.13
CA LEU A 69 10.77 12.74 -6.46
C LEU A 69 10.05 11.56 -5.80
N PHE A 70 10.54 10.32 -5.91
CA PHE A 70 9.93 9.13 -5.27
C PHE A 70 9.82 9.23 -3.75
N VAL A 71 10.89 9.70 -3.10
CA VAL A 71 10.89 9.93 -1.65
C VAL A 71 9.83 10.96 -1.29
N ARG A 72 9.75 12.07 -2.04
CA ARG A 72 8.76 13.12 -1.78
C ARG A 72 7.31 12.64 -1.92
N GLN A 73 6.96 11.93 -2.98
CA GLN A 73 5.58 11.38 -3.14
C GLN A 73 5.26 10.42 -2.01
N THR A 74 6.23 9.60 -1.59
CA THR A 74 6.04 8.65 -0.49
C THR A 74 5.85 9.33 0.86
N LEU A 75 6.63 10.38 1.16
CA LEU A 75 6.44 11.17 2.37
C LEU A 75 5.09 11.89 2.40
N ILE A 76 4.65 12.45 1.26
CA ILE A 76 3.32 13.07 1.15
C ILE A 76 2.22 12.02 1.36
N ALA A 77 2.35 10.85 0.73
CA ALA A 77 1.40 9.75 0.88
C ALA A 77 1.31 9.24 2.32
N SER A 78 2.46 9.06 2.99
CA SER A 78 2.54 8.69 4.40
C SER A 78 1.91 9.74 5.30
N GLY A 79 2.27 11.01 5.11
CA GLY A 79 1.69 12.12 5.88
C GLY A 79 0.17 12.18 5.73
N PHE A 80 -0.34 12.03 4.50
CA PHE A 80 -1.77 11.98 4.21
C PHE A 80 -2.47 10.80 4.90
N ALA A 81 -2.00 9.57 4.66
CA ALA A 81 -2.65 8.37 5.18
C ALA A 81 -2.58 8.29 6.71
N LEU A 82 -1.42 8.61 7.31
CA LEU A 82 -1.24 8.53 8.76
C LEU A 82 -1.99 9.64 9.50
N SER A 83 -2.12 10.83 8.91
CA SER A 83 -2.94 11.89 9.51
C SER A 83 -4.42 11.51 9.52
N LEU A 84 -4.93 10.95 8.42
CA LEU A 84 -6.31 10.44 8.38
C LEU A 84 -6.51 9.26 9.33
N ALA A 85 -5.52 8.36 9.44
CA ALA A 85 -5.53 7.26 10.39
C ALA A 85 -5.61 7.72 11.83
N ALA A 86 -4.80 8.72 12.21
CA ALA A 86 -4.83 9.31 13.53
C ALA A 86 -6.17 9.98 13.83
N ILE A 87 -6.67 10.82 12.92
CA ILE A 87 -7.96 11.51 13.08
C ILE A 87 -9.08 10.48 13.27
N HIS A 88 -9.14 9.46 12.41
CA HIS A 88 -10.15 8.42 12.52
C HIS A 88 -9.98 7.60 13.82
N GLY A 89 -8.75 7.27 14.20
CA GLY A 89 -8.47 6.56 15.44
C GLY A 89 -9.03 7.30 16.65
N PHE A 90 -8.75 8.60 16.78
CA PHE A 90 -9.27 9.41 17.88
C PHE A 90 -10.80 9.62 17.83
N LEU A 91 -11.37 9.84 16.64
CA LEU A 91 -12.83 9.95 16.50
C LEU A 91 -13.53 8.64 16.89
N SER A 92 -12.94 7.49 16.58
CA SER A 92 -13.46 6.18 16.97
C SER A 92 -13.28 5.91 18.46
N ASP A 93 -12.15 6.30 19.05
CA ASP A 93 -11.85 6.15 20.48
C ASP A 93 -12.80 7.00 21.35
N PHE A 94 -13.20 8.18 20.87
CA PHE A 94 -14.21 9.02 21.51
C PHE A 94 -15.65 8.61 21.18
N GLU A 95 -15.86 7.46 20.55
CA GLU A 95 -17.17 6.93 20.16
C GLU A 95 -17.99 7.87 19.25
N ILE A 96 -17.33 8.76 18.50
CA ILE A 96 -17.98 9.72 17.57
C ILE A 96 -18.33 9.05 16.24
N ILE A 97 -17.48 8.13 15.76
CA ILE A 97 -17.69 7.39 14.51
C ILE A 97 -17.43 5.90 14.70
N ALA A 98 -17.96 5.07 13.77
CA ALA A 98 -17.71 3.64 13.75
C ALA A 98 -16.28 3.30 13.32
N GLN A 99 -15.75 2.19 13.84
CA GLN A 99 -14.43 1.69 13.46
C GLN A 99 -14.44 1.08 12.06
N ILE A 100 -13.46 1.46 11.22
CA ILE A 100 -13.25 0.86 9.91
C ILE A 100 -12.15 -0.19 9.95
N ASP A 101 -12.17 -1.10 8.99
CA ASP A 101 -11.13 -2.12 8.86
C ASP A 101 -9.76 -1.50 8.54
N ALA A 102 -8.72 -1.95 9.25
CA ALA A 102 -7.38 -1.38 9.15
C ALA A 102 -6.75 -1.48 7.74
N TYR A 103 -7.24 -2.39 6.88
CA TYR A 103 -6.73 -2.53 5.51
C TYR A 103 -7.06 -1.33 4.61
N TRP A 104 -7.95 -0.42 5.02
CA TRP A 104 -8.23 0.81 4.29
C TRP A 104 -7.09 1.83 4.35
N TRP A 105 -6.23 1.80 5.37
CA TRP A 105 -5.11 2.74 5.50
C TRP A 105 -4.07 2.60 4.36
N PRO A 106 -3.64 1.38 3.96
CA PRO A 106 -2.87 1.18 2.74
C PRO A 106 -3.55 1.74 1.48
N VAL A 107 -4.88 1.61 1.34
CA VAL A 107 -5.62 2.16 0.19
C VAL A 107 -5.49 3.68 0.14
N LEU A 108 -5.66 4.35 1.29
CA LEU A 108 -5.46 5.79 1.41
C LEU A 108 -4.01 6.20 1.16
N PHE A 109 -3.03 5.38 1.55
CA PHE A 109 -1.63 5.62 1.20
C PHE A 109 -1.42 5.60 -0.32
N PHE A 110 -1.95 4.62 -1.04
CA PHE A 110 -1.84 4.58 -2.50
C PHE A 110 -2.59 5.74 -3.16
N ALA A 111 -3.73 6.17 -2.63
CA ALA A 111 -4.38 7.41 -3.06
C ALA A 111 -3.49 8.64 -2.79
N GLY A 112 -2.82 8.68 -1.64
CA GLY A 112 -1.85 9.71 -1.27
C GLY A 112 -0.63 9.77 -2.20
N GLN A 113 -0.24 8.66 -2.83
CA GLN A 113 0.82 8.65 -3.86
C GLN A 113 0.43 9.52 -5.05
N PHE A 114 -0.84 9.45 -5.48
CA PHE A 114 -1.34 10.32 -6.55
C PHE A 114 -1.27 11.80 -6.14
N ILE A 115 -1.64 12.13 -4.91
CA ILE A 115 -1.47 13.49 -4.36
C ILE A 115 0.00 13.91 -4.41
N GLY A 116 0.91 13.02 -4.03
CA GLY A 116 2.35 13.23 -4.11
C GLY A 116 2.85 13.50 -5.54
N GLN A 117 2.33 12.77 -6.54
CA GLN A 117 2.65 12.98 -7.94
C GLN A 117 2.12 14.33 -8.46
N VAL A 118 0.91 14.73 -8.09
CA VAL A 118 0.36 16.06 -8.40
C VAL A 118 1.23 17.14 -7.77
N ALA A 119 1.65 16.97 -6.51
CA ALA A 119 2.55 17.90 -5.83
C ALA A 119 3.93 17.99 -6.49
N ASN A 120 4.43 16.90 -7.07
CA ASN A 120 5.64 16.90 -7.90
C ASN A 120 5.42 17.65 -9.22
N ARG A 121 4.31 17.42 -9.90
CA ARG A 121 3.97 18.10 -11.15
C ARG A 121 3.89 19.61 -10.97
N MET A 122 3.27 20.07 -9.88
CA MET A 122 3.16 21.50 -9.57
C MET A 122 4.51 22.16 -9.26
N LYS A 123 5.41 21.46 -8.54
CA LYS A 123 6.68 22.06 -8.07
C LYS A 123 7.83 21.92 -9.08
N TYR A 124 7.91 20.77 -9.77
CA TYR A 124 9.05 20.39 -10.61
C TYR A 124 8.68 20.20 -12.08
N GLY A 125 7.41 20.42 -12.46
CA GLY A 125 6.97 20.24 -13.84
C GLY A 125 6.94 18.78 -14.31
N THR A 126 7.17 17.79 -13.44
CA THR A 126 7.13 16.36 -13.76
C THR A 126 6.35 15.59 -12.71
N TRP A 127 5.66 14.54 -13.13
CA TRP A 127 4.89 13.66 -12.24
C TRP A 127 5.80 12.82 -11.33
N GLY A 128 7.11 12.74 -11.64
CA GLY A 128 8.01 11.81 -10.96
C GLY A 128 7.71 10.36 -11.34
N THR A 129 7.27 10.15 -12.59
CA THR A 129 7.12 8.85 -13.22
C THR A 129 8.36 8.59 -14.07
N MET A 130 8.98 7.42 -13.91
CA MET A 130 10.04 6.99 -14.82
C MET A 130 9.40 6.57 -16.15
N LYS A 131 9.93 7.11 -17.26
CA LYS A 131 9.49 6.78 -18.63
C LYS A 131 9.77 5.32 -18.99
#